data_AF-A0A2U1Q1G4-F1
#
_entry.id   AF-A0A2U1Q1G4-F1
#
_cell.length_a   1.000
_cell.length_b   1.000
_cell.length_c   1.000
_cell.angle_alpha   90.00
_cell.angle_beta   90.00
_cell.angle_gamma   90.00
#
_symmetry.space_group_name_H-M   'P 1'
#
loop_
_entity.id
_entity.type
_entity.pdbx_description
1 polymer ?
#
loop_
_entity_poly.entity_id
_entity_poly.type
_entity_poly.pdbx_seq_one_letter_code
_entity_poly.pdbx_strand_id
1 'polypeptide(L)'
;MGLRDLKASIEEAKILASDRLSELQEAQEDNSALLKQLQDLQNELQDNKYIYTSRPYTLLNDQLPYWKSEVERFRVMIDSLQADRSSLIRKEKELSMKTESLDALKSSHDNPDSTIENLEQQLQQCINENNELEIRMEEAVQDSERKDIKAEFQVMASALSKETEMMKSQLNRWKDIASEAVSLKEEAQSLRALVDKKTSEHKDLVDNCSEQSAEIKSLQAHTERLQKQKLESQIFLDMLGQRLYDNRDIMEIKESERRAHSQAEVLQNAFDEHGLELRIKAANETEAMCQQRLADAEAEIADLMAKFDESERDVLELSEAIKIKDGEAESYISEIETIGQAYEDMQTQNQHLLQQVMERDDYNIKLVSESVKMKQSHASLLSEKQTLDKQLHQVNTAVGSLKSRIAHSEEQMNACVAHALKSTEEDRHLAVNLESSKLELSNADKELKCLKSLLSSSEKEQDHIRRKTEEIQEDLDNERNDRKKLDEELAELNMKVTELTVGSSEAAIQKLQDEIKDCKSILKCGVCFDRPKEVVIVKCFHLFCNPCIQRNLEIRHRKCPGCGMAFGQNDVRFVKI
;
A
#
# COMPACT_ATOMS: atom_id res chain seq x y z
N MET A 1 -51.06 104.66 63.00
CA MET A 1 -49.65 104.87 62.64
C MET A 1 -49.44 106.34 62.38
N GLY A 2 -48.51 106.97 63.10
CA GLY A 2 -48.16 108.37 62.86
C GLY A 2 -47.38 108.48 61.54
N LEU A 3 -47.41 109.64 60.91
CA LEU A 3 -46.65 109.95 59.70
C LEU A 3 -45.14 109.62 59.79
N ARG A 4 -44.57 109.59 61.01
CA ARG A 4 -43.18 109.19 61.26
C ARG A 4 -42.92 107.69 61.11
N ASP A 5 -43.78 106.84 61.65
CA ASP A 5 -43.61 105.38 61.58
C ASP A 5 -43.78 104.88 60.14
N LEU A 6 -44.73 105.49 59.41
CA LEU A 6 -44.91 105.21 57.98
C LEU A 6 -43.67 105.61 57.17
N LYS A 7 -43.03 106.74 57.52
CA LYS A 7 -41.81 107.20 56.86
C LYS A 7 -40.61 106.29 57.13
N ALA A 8 -40.47 105.80 58.36
CA ALA A 8 -39.42 104.83 58.73
C ALA A 8 -39.61 103.49 58.00
N SER A 9 -40.84 102.95 57.98
CA SER A 9 -41.15 101.69 57.27
C SER A 9 -40.96 101.82 55.75
N ILE A 10 -41.27 102.97 55.16
CA ILE A 10 -40.95 103.25 53.74
C ILE A 10 -39.44 103.27 53.50
N GLU A 11 -38.66 103.78 54.43
CA GLU A 11 -37.20 103.85 54.29
C GLU A 11 -36.54 102.48 54.49
N GLU A 12 -36.99 101.68 55.45
CA GLU A 12 -36.59 100.27 55.59
C GLU A 12 -36.96 99.45 54.34
N ALA A 13 -38.17 99.64 53.80
CA ALA A 13 -38.58 98.97 52.57
C ALA A 13 -37.73 99.37 51.35
N LYS A 14 -37.25 100.63 51.30
CA LYS A 14 -36.30 101.06 50.26
C LYS A 14 -34.91 100.44 50.43
N ILE A 15 -34.41 100.36 51.66
CA ILE A 15 -33.12 99.71 51.95
C ILE A 15 -33.20 98.24 51.57
N LEU A 16 -34.24 97.52 52.04
CA LEU A 16 -34.45 96.12 51.68
C LEU A 16 -34.62 95.92 50.17
N ALA A 17 -35.34 96.80 49.49
CA ALA A 17 -35.46 96.76 48.03
C ALA A 17 -34.11 97.02 47.33
N SER A 18 -33.27 97.89 47.88
CA SER A 18 -31.91 98.16 47.41
C SER A 18 -30.99 96.95 47.60
N ASP A 19 -31.01 96.33 48.78
CA ASP A 19 -30.22 95.13 49.09
C ASP A 19 -30.66 93.96 48.19
N ARG A 20 -31.97 93.76 48.03
CA ARG A 20 -32.50 92.71 47.16
C ARG A 20 -32.20 92.96 45.69
N LEU A 21 -32.12 94.22 45.27
CA LEU A 21 -31.67 94.60 43.94
C LEU A 21 -30.17 94.31 43.76
N SER A 22 -29.34 94.55 44.78
CA SER A 22 -27.92 94.22 44.78
C SER A 22 -27.69 92.71 44.68
N GLU A 23 -28.37 91.90 45.49
CA GLU A 23 -28.29 90.43 45.41
C GLU A 23 -28.76 89.89 44.06
N LEU A 24 -29.80 90.49 43.46
CA LEU A 24 -30.26 90.12 42.12
C LEU A 24 -29.20 90.48 41.06
N GLN A 25 -28.53 91.61 41.20
CA GLN A 25 -27.43 92.02 40.32
C GLN A 25 -26.24 91.07 40.43
N GLU A 26 -25.81 90.72 41.64
CA GLU A 26 -24.75 89.73 41.87
C GLU A 26 -25.11 88.36 41.27
N ALA A 27 -26.33 87.88 41.50
CA ALA A 27 -26.80 86.61 40.93
C ALA A 27 -26.91 86.66 39.38
N GLN A 28 -27.19 87.82 38.80
CA GLN A 28 -27.18 88.01 37.35
C GLN A 28 -25.74 88.00 36.80
N GLU A 29 -24.81 88.61 37.51
CA GLU A 29 -23.38 88.58 37.17
C GLU A 29 -22.83 87.16 37.23
N ASP A 30 -23.12 86.40 38.29
CA ASP A 30 -22.73 84.99 38.42
C ASP A 30 -23.32 84.12 37.31
N ASN A 31 -24.62 84.28 37.00
CA ASN A 31 -25.24 83.56 35.89
C ASN A 31 -24.61 83.92 34.55
N SER A 32 -24.25 85.18 34.35
CA SER A 32 -23.57 85.61 33.12
C SER A 32 -22.18 84.98 33.00
N ALA A 33 -21.44 84.85 34.12
CA ALA A 33 -20.14 84.21 34.16
C ALA A 33 -20.24 82.71 33.88
N LEU A 34 -21.23 82.01 34.47
CA LEU A 34 -21.48 80.60 34.23
C LEU A 34 -21.94 80.33 32.78
N LEU A 35 -22.80 81.17 32.22
CA LEU A 35 -23.20 81.09 30.81
C LEU A 35 -22.00 81.25 29.88
N LYS A 36 -21.08 82.16 30.21
CA LYS A 36 -19.85 82.35 29.44
C LYS A 36 -18.94 81.11 29.53
N GLN A 37 -18.74 80.55 30.72
CA GLN A 37 -17.98 79.30 30.89
C GLN A 37 -18.61 78.12 30.13
N LEU A 38 -19.95 78.01 30.15
CA LEU A 38 -20.67 77.02 29.36
C LEU A 38 -20.44 77.22 27.86
N GLN A 39 -20.52 78.46 27.38
CA GLN A 39 -20.29 78.78 25.98
C GLN A 39 -18.83 78.48 25.57
N ASP A 40 -17.86 78.79 26.43
CA ASP A 40 -16.45 78.50 26.19
C ASP A 40 -16.20 76.99 26.11
N LEU A 41 -16.75 76.19 27.03
CA LEU A 41 -16.71 74.72 26.98
C LEU A 41 -17.41 74.16 25.73
N GLN A 42 -18.52 74.76 25.33
CA GLN A 42 -19.28 74.33 24.15
C GLN A 42 -18.50 74.65 22.86
N ASN A 43 -17.79 75.78 22.82
CA ASN A 43 -16.88 76.13 21.74
C ASN A 43 -15.66 75.19 21.71
N GLU A 44 -15.09 74.83 22.87
CA GLU A 44 -14.01 73.83 22.96
C GLU A 44 -14.45 72.44 22.46
N LEU A 45 -15.68 72.02 22.77
CA LEU A 45 -16.25 70.77 22.27
C LEU A 45 -16.60 70.80 20.78
N GLN A 46 -16.82 71.97 20.19
CA GLN A 46 -17.05 72.12 18.74
C GLN A 46 -15.76 72.34 17.95
N ASP A 47 -14.66 72.74 18.60
CA ASP A 47 -13.37 72.87 17.96
C ASP A 47 -12.72 71.50 17.77
N ASN A 48 -12.80 71.01 16.52
CA ASN A 48 -12.14 69.78 16.09
C ASN A 48 -10.65 69.76 16.46
N LYS A 49 -9.97 70.91 16.51
CA LYS A 49 -8.55 71.01 16.85
C LYS A 49 -8.31 70.68 18.33
N TYR A 50 -9.24 71.06 19.21
CA TYR A 50 -9.21 70.70 20.62
C TYR A 50 -9.52 69.21 20.82
N ILE A 51 -10.50 68.67 20.08
CA ILE A 51 -10.79 67.22 20.09
C ILE A 51 -9.55 66.40 19.71
N TYR A 52 -8.86 66.77 18.63
CA TYR A 52 -7.66 66.05 18.17
C TYR A 52 -6.45 66.16 19.10
N THR A 53 -6.39 67.22 19.91
CA THR A 53 -5.33 67.41 20.91
C THR A 53 -5.72 66.89 22.30
N SER A 54 -6.98 66.47 22.48
CA SER A 54 -7.46 65.89 23.72
C SER A 54 -6.74 64.57 24.06
N ARG A 55 -6.53 64.34 25.36
CA ARG A 55 -5.89 63.11 25.87
C ARG A 55 -6.63 61.81 25.46
N PRO A 56 -7.97 61.74 25.45
CA PRO A 56 -8.67 60.54 24.99
C PRO A 56 -8.46 60.27 23.49
N TYR A 57 -8.50 61.30 22.65
CA TYR A 57 -8.30 61.14 21.21
C TYR A 57 -6.87 60.70 20.89
N THR A 58 -5.86 61.33 21.50
CA THR A 58 -4.46 60.96 21.30
C THR A 58 -4.18 59.52 21.71
N LEU A 59 -4.70 59.06 22.86
CA LEU A 59 -4.58 57.66 23.28
C LEU A 59 -5.19 56.67 22.27
N LEU A 60 -6.39 56.98 21.74
CA LEU A 60 -7.04 56.18 20.70
C LEU A 60 -6.26 56.21 19.38
N ASN A 61 -5.74 57.37 19.01
CA ASN A 61 -4.94 57.56 17.80
C ASN A 61 -3.58 56.86 17.88
N ASP A 62 -2.98 56.77 19.07
CA ASP A 62 -1.74 56.04 19.32
C ASP A 62 -1.95 54.51 19.26
N GLN A 63 -3.15 54.03 19.62
CA GLN A 63 -3.53 52.61 19.47
C GLN A 63 -3.93 52.24 18.04
N LEU A 64 -4.33 53.21 17.21
CA LEU A 64 -4.80 52.96 15.84
C LEU A 64 -3.76 52.26 14.95
N PRO A 65 -2.45 52.60 14.95
CA PRO A 65 -1.43 51.89 14.18
C PRO A 65 -1.29 50.42 14.58
N TYR A 66 -1.41 50.11 15.87
CA TYR A 66 -1.34 48.73 16.37
C TYR A 66 -2.50 47.90 15.80
N TRP A 67 -3.74 48.40 15.91
CA TRP A 67 -4.90 47.72 15.36
C TRP A 67 -4.86 47.62 13.83
N LYS A 68 -4.35 48.65 13.13
CA LYS A 68 -4.11 48.59 11.68
C LYS A 68 -3.11 47.50 11.33
N SER A 69 -2.00 47.38 12.06
CA SER A 69 -1.00 46.33 11.86
C SER A 69 -1.58 44.95 12.10
N GLU A 70 -2.42 44.80 13.13
CA GLU A 70 -3.04 43.52 13.47
C GLU A 70 -4.07 43.08 12.42
N VAL A 71 -4.87 44.02 11.91
CA VAL A 71 -5.79 43.78 10.78
C VAL A 71 -5.02 43.37 9.53
N GLU A 72 -3.90 44.03 9.22
CA GLU A 72 -3.08 43.67 8.06
C GLU A 72 -2.46 42.27 8.21
N ARG A 73 -2.01 41.92 9.43
CA ARG A 73 -1.51 40.57 9.73
C ARG A 73 -2.58 39.51 9.50
N PHE A 74 -3.80 39.74 9.96
CA PHE A 74 -4.91 38.82 9.71
C PHE A 74 -5.29 38.75 8.23
N ARG A 75 -5.22 39.87 7.50
CA ARG A 75 -5.47 39.88 6.05
C ARG A 75 -4.47 39.00 5.31
N VAL A 76 -3.17 39.15 5.58
CA VAL A 76 -2.11 38.31 4.97
C VAL A 76 -2.32 36.83 5.28
N MET A 77 -2.74 36.50 6.51
CA MET A 77 -3.03 35.12 6.89
C MET A 77 -4.24 34.56 6.13
N ILE A 78 -5.30 35.34 5.97
CA ILE A 78 -6.49 34.95 5.20
C ILE A 78 -6.11 34.73 3.73
N ASP A 79 -5.32 35.62 3.13
CA ASP A 79 -4.88 35.50 1.74
C ASP A 79 -4.04 34.22 1.53
N SER A 80 -3.15 33.90 2.49
CA SER A 80 -2.39 32.64 2.48
C SER A 80 -3.31 31.42 2.55
N LEU A 81 -4.25 31.39 3.49
CA LEU A 81 -5.21 30.29 3.64
C LEU A 81 -6.10 30.12 2.41
N GLN A 82 -6.43 31.22 1.73
CA GLN A 82 -7.25 31.22 0.52
C GLN A 82 -6.46 30.67 -0.69
N ALA A 83 -5.15 30.96 -0.77
CA ALA A 83 -4.26 30.33 -1.73
C ALA A 83 -4.09 28.82 -1.46
N ASP A 84 -3.91 28.43 -0.20
CA ASP A 84 -3.81 27.03 0.22
C ASP A 84 -5.08 26.24 -0.11
N ARG A 85 -6.26 26.81 0.18
CA ARG A 85 -7.56 26.22 -0.21
C ARG A 85 -7.64 25.98 -1.71
N SER A 86 -7.19 26.93 -2.51
CA SER A 86 -7.21 26.81 -3.98
C SER A 86 -6.27 25.70 -4.46
N SER A 87 -5.10 25.55 -3.83
CA SER A 87 -4.15 24.47 -4.08
C SER A 87 -4.72 23.10 -3.71
N LEU A 88 -5.40 23.00 -2.56
CA LEU A 88 -6.05 21.77 -2.09
C LEU A 88 -7.18 21.34 -3.03
N ILE A 89 -8.06 22.25 -3.44
CA ILE A 89 -9.14 21.95 -4.40
C ILE A 89 -8.56 21.43 -5.72
N ARG A 90 -7.43 22.00 -6.19
CA ARG A 90 -6.76 21.50 -7.39
C ARG A 90 -6.23 20.07 -7.21
N LYS A 91 -5.60 19.78 -6.07
CA LYS A 91 -5.13 18.43 -5.74
C LYS A 91 -6.28 17.43 -5.60
N GLU A 92 -7.39 17.84 -5.00
CA GLU A 92 -8.60 17.03 -4.87
C GLU A 92 -9.16 16.66 -6.25
N LYS A 93 -9.28 17.63 -7.16
CA LYS A 93 -9.70 17.36 -8.55
C LYS A 93 -8.74 16.42 -9.28
N GLU A 94 -7.43 16.60 -9.12
CA GLU A 94 -6.44 15.71 -9.70
C GLU A 94 -6.57 14.27 -9.18
N LEU A 95 -6.80 14.10 -7.87
CA LEU A 95 -7.04 12.81 -7.26
C LEU A 95 -8.36 12.18 -7.72
N SER A 96 -9.44 12.96 -7.86
CA SER A 96 -10.72 12.48 -8.40
C SER A 96 -10.55 11.93 -9.81
N MET A 97 -9.86 12.68 -10.69
CA MET A 97 -9.57 12.23 -12.06
C MET A 97 -8.71 10.96 -12.07
N LYS A 98 -7.73 10.84 -11.16
CA LYS A 98 -6.91 9.63 -11.03
C LYS A 98 -7.76 8.43 -10.58
N THR A 99 -8.66 8.61 -9.62
CA THR A 99 -9.58 7.55 -9.17
C THR A 99 -10.53 7.13 -10.28
N GLU A 100 -11.15 8.08 -10.98
CA GLU A 100 -12.01 7.80 -12.14
C GLU A 100 -11.25 7.07 -13.25
N SER A 101 -9.99 7.43 -13.52
CA SER A 101 -9.15 6.72 -14.49
C SER A 101 -8.79 5.30 -14.04
N LEU A 102 -8.60 5.09 -12.73
CA LEU A 102 -8.32 3.78 -12.14
C LEU A 102 -9.56 2.88 -12.21
N ASP A 103 -10.74 3.45 -11.93
CA ASP A 103 -12.01 2.74 -12.03
C ASP A 103 -12.37 2.43 -13.49
N ALA A 104 -12.07 3.34 -14.42
CA ALA A 104 -12.17 3.08 -15.85
C ALA A 104 -11.24 1.94 -16.30
N LEU A 105 -9.98 1.92 -15.83
CA LEU A 105 -9.03 0.82 -16.09
C LEU A 105 -9.47 -0.51 -15.45
N LYS A 106 -10.06 -0.47 -14.25
CA LYS A 106 -10.65 -1.67 -13.62
C LYS A 106 -11.89 -2.17 -14.35
N SER A 107 -12.66 -1.28 -14.97
CA SER A 107 -13.81 -1.65 -15.80
C SER A 107 -13.42 -2.09 -17.21
N SER A 108 -12.22 -1.72 -17.70
CA SER A 108 -11.70 -2.13 -19.02
C SER A 108 -10.84 -3.39 -18.98
N HIS A 109 -10.28 -3.74 -17.82
CA HIS A 109 -9.81 -5.10 -17.59
C HIS A 109 -11.05 -5.96 -17.35
N ASP A 110 -11.30 -6.90 -18.26
CA ASP A 110 -12.31 -7.93 -18.07
C ASP A 110 -12.26 -8.46 -16.65
N ASN A 111 -13.46 -8.61 -16.06
CA ASN A 111 -13.69 -9.02 -14.68
C ASN A 111 -12.60 -10.03 -14.24
N PRO A 112 -11.81 -9.78 -13.19
CA PRO A 112 -10.82 -10.75 -12.73
C PRO A 112 -11.43 -12.14 -12.51
N ASP A 113 -12.73 -12.20 -12.18
CA ASP A 113 -13.49 -13.45 -12.08
C ASP A 113 -13.67 -14.16 -13.45
N SER A 114 -13.82 -13.43 -14.56
CA SER A 114 -13.94 -14.05 -15.90
C SER A 114 -12.62 -14.57 -16.43
N THR A 115 -11.50 -13.91 -16.08
CA THR A 115 -10.17 -14.45 -16.38
C THR A 115 -9.84 -15.67 -15.53
N ILE A 116 -10.28 -15.70 -14.27
CA ILE A 116 -10.18 -16.88 -13.40
C ILE A 116 -11.04 -18.03 -13.95
N GLU A 117 -12.31 -17.81 -14.30
CA GLU A 117 -13.17 -18.83 -14.91
C GLU A 117 -12.56 -19.40 -16.21
N ASN A 118 -11.97 -18.54 -17.05
CA ASN A 118 -11.32 -18.98 -18.28
C ASN A 118 -10.08 -19.84 -17.99
N LEU A 119 -9.26 -19.45 -17.02
CA LEU A 119 -8.09 -20.24 -16.60
C LEU A 119 -8.48 -21.58 -15.96
N GLU A 120 -9.57 -21.62 -15.18
CA GLU A 120 -10.12 -22.87 -14.63
C GLU A 120 -10.63 -23.79 -15.74
N GLN A 121 -11.28 -23.22 -16.77
CA GLN A 121 -11.77 -23.98 -17.91
C GLN A 121 -10.62 -24.54 -18.76
N GLN A 122 -9.55 -23.77 -18.96
CA GLN A 122 -8.33 -24.22 -19.63
C GLN A 122 -7.61 -25.31 -18.83
N LEU A 123 -7.56 -25.19 -17.50
CA LEU A 123 -6.99 -26.22 -16.63
C LEU A 123 -7.78 -27.53 -16.71
N GLN A 124 -9.11 -27.45 -16.71
CA GLN A 124 -9.97 -28.63 -16.86
C GLN A 124 -9.79 -29.29 -18.24
N GLN A 125 -9.61 -28.49 -19.29
CA GLN A 125 -9.31 -29.00 -20.63
C GLN A 125 -7.97 -29.75 -20.65
N CYS A 126 -6.91 -29.18 -20.07
CA CYS A 126 -5.60 -29.84 -19.97
C CYS A 126 -5.66 -31.17 -19.21
N ILE A 127 -6.46 -31.24 -18.13
CA ILE A 127 -6.65 -32.48 -17.36
C ILE A 127 -7.32 -33.55 -18.23
N ASN A 128 -8.34 -33.18 -18.99
CA ASN A 128 -9.04 -34.12 -19.87
C ASN A 128 -8.12 -34.62 -20.99
N GLU A 129 -7.37 -33.73 -21.62
CA GLU A 129 -6.38 -34.09 -22.66
C GLU A 129 -5.29 -35.02 -22.11
N ASN A 130 -4.82 -34.78 -20.87
CA ASN A 130 -3.83 -35.64 -20.23
C ASN A 130 -4.40 -37.04 -19.93
N ASN A 131 -5.65 -37.14 -19.45
CA ASN A 131 -6.30 -38.43 -19.22
C ASN A 131 -6.51 -39.21 -20.54
N GLU A 132 -6.88 -38.52 -21.63
CA GLU A 132 -6.99 -39.15 -22.95
C GLU A 132 -5.64 -39.63 -23.50
N LEU A 133 -4.56 -38.89 -23.24
CA LEU A 133 -3.21 -39.31 -23.60
C LEU A 133 -2.74 -40.49 -22.77
N GLU A 134 -3.09 -40.53 -21.48
CA GLU A 134 -2.79 -41.64 -20.58
C GLU A 134 -3.49 -42.93 -21.02
N ILE A 135 -4.79 -42.86 -21.36
CA ILE A 135 -5.53 -44.00 -21.92
C ILE A 135 -4.89 -44.48 -23.22
N ARG A 136 -4.56 -43.56 -24.16
CA ARG A 136 -3.89 -43.92 -25.42
C ARG A 136 -2.51 -44.54 -25.20
N MET A 137 -1.79 -44.09 -24.17
CA MET A 137 -0.49 -44.67 -23.81
C MET A 137 -0.67 -46.08 -23.24
N GLU A 138 -1.65 -46.31 -22.37
CA GLU A 138 -1.97 -47.65 -21.85
C GLU A 138 -2.40 -48.61 -22.97
N GLU A 139 -3.22 -48.16 -23.92
CA GLU A 139 -3.59 -48.92 -25.11
C GLU A 139 -2.36 -49.27 -25.96
N ALA A 140 -1.47 -48.30 -26.22
CA ALA A 140 -0.24 -48.54 -26.98
C ALA A 140 0.73 -49.49 -26.26
N VAL A 141 0.80 -49.43 -24.92
CA VAL A 141 1.59 -50.38 -24.12
C VAL A 141 1.01 -51.78 -24.23
N GLN A 142 -0.31 -51.93 -24.08
CA GLN A 142 -0.98 -53.24 -24.24
C GLN A 142 -0.82 -53.82 -25.65
N ASP A 143 -0.87 -52.99 -26.69
CA ASP A 143 -0.62 -53.42 -28.07
C ASP A 143 0.85 -53.80 -28.31
N SER A 144 1.80 -53.14 -27.64
CA SER A 144 3.23 -53.49 -27.69
C SER A 144 3.55 -54.80 -26.95
N GLU A 145 2.73 -55.18 -25.97
CA GLU A 145 2.89 -56.42 -25.19
C GLU A 145 2.31 -57.66 -25.89
N ARG A 146 1.62 -57.51 -27.03
CA ARG A 146 1.17 -58.65 -27.88
C ARG A 146 2.34 -59.36 -28.53
N LYS A 147 3.02 -60.20 -27.73
CA LYS A 147 4.12 -61.10 -28.16
C LYS A 147 3.70 -62.05 -29.28
N ASP A 148 2.40 -62.32 -29.41
CA ASP A 148 1.81 -63.22 -30.41
C ASP A 148 2.00 -62.68 -31.84
N ILE A 149 1.83 -61.37 -32.06
CA ILE A 149 1.94 -60.74 -33.39
C ILE A 149 3.40 -60.77 -33.89
N LYS A 150 4.38 -60.54 -33.00
CA LYS A 150 5.80 -60.62 -33.35
C LYS A 150 6.22 -62.06 -33.67
N ALA A 151 5.67 -63.04 -32.95
CA ALA A 151 5.90 -64.46 -33.24
C ALA A 151 5.29 -64.86 -34.59
N GLU A 152 4.08 -64.39 -34.90
CA GLU A 152 3.41 -64.60 -36.19
C GLU A 152 4.19 -63.97 -37.35
N PHE A 153 4.70 -62.75 -37.21
CA PHE A 153 5.55 -62.12 -38.23
C PHE A 153 6.88 -62.85 -38.42
N GLN A 154 7.49 -63.39 -37.36
CA GLN A 154 8.69 -64.22 -37.51
C GLN A 154 8.40 -65.53 -38.24
N VAL A 155 7.25 -66.17 -37.97
CA VAL A 155 6.83 -67.37 -38.69
C VAL A 155 6.56 -67.05 -40.16
N MET A 156 5.83 -65.97 -40.46
CA MET A 156 5.56 -65.53 -41.84
C MET A 156 6.85 -65.17 -42.59
N ALA A 157 7.77 -64.43 -41.96
CA ALA A 157 9.05 -64.09 -42.57
C ALA A 157 9.90 -65.35 -42.86
N SER A 158 9.86 -66.35 -41.95
CA SER A 158 10.57 -67.61 -42.17
C SER A 158 9.96 -68.45 -43.30
N ALA A 159 8.63 -68.40 -43.47
CA ALA A 159 7.92 -69.07 -44.55
C ALA A 159 8.24 -68.42 -45.91
N LEU A 160 8.14 -67.09 -45.99
CA LEU A 160 8.47 -66.32 -47.20
C LEU A 160 9.94 -66.49 -47.61
N SER A 161 10.87 -66.53 -46.65
CA SER A 161 12.27 -66.80 -46.94
C SER A 161 12.48 -68.20 -47.55
N LYS A 162 11.77 -69.21 -47.06
CA LYS A 162 11.81 -70.57 -47.61
C LYS A 162 11.22 -70.64 -49.02
N GLU A 163 10.09 -69.97 -49.26
CA GLU A 163 9.47 -69.91 -50.58
C GLU A 163 10.37 -69.18 -51.58
N THR A 164 11.03 -68.10 -51.17
CA THR A 164 12.00 -67.38 -52.01
C THR A 164 13.19 -68.26 -52.38
N GLU A 165 13.70 -69.06 -51.45
CA GLU A 165 14.80 -69.99 -51.71
C GLU A 165 14.37 -71.15 -52.63
N MET A 166 13.15 -71.66 -52.45
CA MET A 166 12.54 -72.64 -53.35
C MET A 166 12.37 -72.07 -54.77
N MET A 167 11.80 -70.88 -54.92
CA MET A 167 11.62 -70.22 -56.22
C MET A 167 12.95 -69.96 -56.91
N LYS A 168 13.99 -69.56 -56.16
CA LYS A 168 15.35 -69.42 -56.69
C LYS A 168 15.95 -70.74 -57.16
N SER A 169 15.71 -71.83 -56.43
CA SER A 169 16.16 -73.17 -56.86
C SER A 169 15.44 -73.64 -58.13
N GLN A 170 14.15 -73.35 -58.25
CA GLN A 170 13.36 -73.64 -59.46
C GLN A 170 13.85 -72.79 -60.63
N LEU A 171 14.07 -71.49 -60.45
CA LEU A 171 14.62 -70.60 -61.49
C LEU A 171 15.97 -71.10 -62.03
N ASN A 172 16.86 -71.54 -61.15
CA ASN A 172 18.14 -72.12 -61.57
C ASN A 172 17.94 -73.41 -62.39
N ARG A 173 17.02 -74.28 -61.96
CA ARG A 173 16.67 -75.50 -62.71
C ARG A 173 16.10 -75.17 -64.10
N TRP A 174 15.22 -74.16 -64.21
CA TRP A 174 14.68 -73.70 -65.49
C TRP A 174 15.76 -73.12 -66.39
N LYS A 175 16.75 -72.42 -65.81
CA LYS A 175 17.90 -71.90 -66.54
C LYS A 175 18.77 -73.02 -67.12
N ASP A 176 19.00 -74.09 -66.35
CA ASP A 176 19.74 -75.26 -66.80
C ASP A 176 18.99 -75.97 -67.94
N ILE A 177 17.68 -76.20 -67.80
CA ILE A 177 16.83 -76.80 -68.85
C ILE A 177 16.82 -75.92 -70.11
N ALA A 178 16.73 -74.60 -69.97
CA ALA A 178 16.77 -73.68 -71.11
C ALA A 178 18.12 -73.74 -71.83
N SER A 179 19.23 -73.87 -71.09
CA SER A 179 20.56 -74.02 -71.70
C SER A 179 20.71 -75.35 -72.47
N GLU A 180 20.13 -76.43 -71.94
CA GLU A 180 20.08 -77.74 -72.60
C GLU A 180 19.20 -77.69 -73.87
N ALA A 181 18.04 -77.03 -73.80
CA ALA A 181 17.16 -76.83 -74.95
C ALA A 181 17.83 -76.02 -76.07
N VAL A 182 18.65 -75.01 -75.74
CA VAL A 182 19.44 -74.26 -76.74
C VAL A 182 20.49 -75.18 -77.38
N SER A 183 21.20 -75.99 -76.60
CA SER A 183 22.17 -76.96 -77.13
C SER A 183 21.51 -77.97 -78.08
N LEU A 184 20.35 -78.51 -77.70
CA LEU A 184 19.58 -79.43 -78.54
C LEU A 184 19.07 -78.75 -79.82
N LYS A 185 18.67 -77.48 -79.74
CA LYS A 185 18.25 -76.69 -80.91
C LYS A 185 19.40 -76.46 -81.88
N GLU A 186 20.61 -76.18 -81.39
CA GLU A 186 21.81 -76.05 -82.22
C GLU A 186 22.16 -77.38 -82.91
N GLU A 187 22.04 -78.50 -82.19
CA GLU A 187 22.25 -79.84 -82.74
C GLU A 187 21.19 -80.20 -83.79
N ALA A 188 19.92 -79.88 -83.53
CA ALA A 188 18.83 -80.05 -84.49
C ALA A 188 19.02 -79.20 -85.76
N GLN A 189 19.54 -77.97 -85.65
CA GLN A 189 19.89 -77.13 -86.80
C GLN A 189 21.05 -77.73 -87.62
N SER A 190 22.07 -78.28 -86.96
CA SER A 190 23.16 -78.98 -87.62
C SER A 190 22.67 -80.22 -88.38
N LEU A 191 21.78 -81.01 -87.75
CA LEU A 191 21.16 -82.18 -88.38
C LEU A 191 20.26 -81.77 -89.55
N ARG A 192 19.50 -80.68 -89.43
CA ARG A 192 18.67 -80.15 -90.52
C ARG A 192 19.51 -79.71 -91.71
N ALA A 193 20.63 -79.03 -91.49
CA ALA A 193 21.57 -78.68 -92.56
C ALA A 193 22.19 -79.92 -93.24
N LEU A 194 22.45 -80.99 -92.48
CA LEU A 194 22.93 -82.26 -93.02
C LEU A 194 21.85 -82.95 -93.87
N VAL A 195 20.60 -82.92 -93.42
CA VAL A 195 19.45 -83.43 -94.18
C VAL A 195 19.31 -82.65 -95.48
N ASP A 196 19.25 -81.32 -95.45
CA ASP A 196 19.13 -80.47 -96.65
C ASP A 196 20.22 -80.79 -97.69
N LYS A 197 21.46 -81.02 -97.22
CA LYS A 197 22.57 -81.44 -98.08
C LYS A 197 22.27 -82.82 -98.70
N LYS A 198 21.81 -83.79 -97.93
CA LYS A 198 21.46 -85.13 -98.43
C LYS A 198 20.27 -85.10 -99.39
N THR A 199 19.26 -84.26 -99.14
CA THR A 199 18.13 -84.06 -100.05
C THR A 199 18.59 -83.44 -101.37
N SER A 200 19.56 -82.50 -101.34
CA SER A 200 20.15 -81.96 -102.57
C SER A 200 20.94 -83.01 -103.36
N GLU A 201 21.74 -83.86 -102.68
CA GLU A 201 22.44 -84.99 -103.31
C GLU A 201 21.45 -86.00 -103.92
N HIS A 202 20.34 -86.30 -103.23
CA HIS A 202 19.28 -87.17 -103.74
C HIS A 202 18.60 -86.56 -104.98
N LYS A 203 18.32 -85.25 -104.96
CA LYS A 203 17.74 -84.55 -106.11
C LYS A 203 18.64 -84.61 -107.33
N ASP A 204 19.95 -84.37 -107.17
CA ASP A 204 20.92 -84.49 -108.25
C ASP A 204 20.98 -85.92 -108.82
N LEU A 205 20.88 -86.93 -107.96
CA LEU A 205 20.80 -88.34 -108.39
C LEU A 205 19.50 -88.65 -109.13
N VAL A 206 18.35 -88.12 -108.67
CA VAL A 206 17.06 -88.29 -109.33
C VAL A 206 17.07 -87.61 -110.71
N ASP A 207 17.63 -86.41 -110.81
CA ASP A 207 17.76 -85.68 -112.06
C ASP A 207 18.65 -86.47 -113.05
N ASN A 208 19.81 -86.98 -112.60
CA ASN A 208 20.67 -87.87 -113.39
C ASN A 208 19.93 -89.16 -113.83
N CYS A 209 19.16 -89.79 -112.94
CA CYS A 209 18.36 -90.97 -113.28
C CYS A 209 17.26 -90.65 -114.30
N SER A 210 16.67 -89.45 -114.23
CA SER A 210 15.64 -89.01 -115.17
C SER A 210 16.23 -88.75 -116.56
N GLU A 211 17.46 -88.24 -116.63
CA GLU A 211 18.21 -88.00 -117.86
C GLU A 211 18.57 -89.34 -118.53
N GLN A 212 19.08 -90.30 -117.75
CA GLN A 212 19.32 -91.68 -118.21
C GLN A 212 18.02 -92.38 -118.64
N SER A 213 16.91 -92.17 -117.93
CA SER A 213 15.60 -92.71 -118.30
C SER A 213 15.09 -92.12 -119.62
N ALA A 214 15.31 -90.83 -119.87
CA ALA A 214 14.98 -90.18 -121.13
C ALA A 214 15.83 -90.73 -122.30
N GLU A 215 17.10 -91.00 -122.05
CA GLU A 215 18.01 -91.62 -123.01
C GLU A 215 17.59 -93.06 -123.35
N ILE A 216 17.18 -93.84 -122.33
CA ILE A 216 16.60 -95.19 -122.53
C ILE A 216 15.30 -95.12 -123.34
N LYS A 217 14.40 -94.16 -123.07
CA LYS A 217 13.17 -93.98 -123.87
C LYS A 217 13.48 -93.61 -125.32
N SER A 218 14.50 -92.78 -125.56
CA SER A 218 14.98 -92.46 -126.91
C SER A 218 15.50 -93.69 -127.65
N LEU A 219 16.29 -94.54 -126.97
CA LEU A 219 16.78 -95.81 -127.51
C LEU A 219 15.63 -96.82 -127.75
N GLN A 220 14.64 -96.89 -126.86
CA GLN A 220 13.43 -97.70 -127.06
C GLN A 220 12.64 -97.23 -128.29
N ALA A 221 12.44 -95.92 -128.46
CA ALA A 221 11.79 -95.37 -129.65
C ALA A 221 12.57 -95.65 -130.95
N HIS A 222 13.91 -95.70 -130.88
CA HIS A 222 14.76 -96.14 -131.99
C HIS A 222 14.55 -97.62 -132.32
N THR A 223 14.42 -98.45 -131.28
CA THR A 223 14.19 -99.89 -131.41
C THR A 223 12.80 -100.21 -131.98
N GLU A 224 11.76 -99.48 -131.56
CA GLU A 224 10.40 -99.57 -132.13
C GLU A 224 10.37 -99.13 -133.59
N ARG A 225 11.11 -98.08 -133.96
CA ARG A 225 11.22 -97.63 -135.35
C ARG A 225 11.85 -98.69 -136.26
N LEU A 226 12.88 -99.39 -135.77
CA LEU A 226 13.50 -100.53 -136.45
C LEU A 226 12.57 -101.76 -136.52
N GLN A 227 11.77 -102.01 -135.48
CA GLN A 227 10.74 -103.07 -135.50
C GLN A 227 9.60 -102.75 -136.48
N LYS A 228 9.23 -101.48 -136.65
CA LYS A 228 8.23 -101.05 -137.65
C LYS A 228 8.75 -101.23 -139.07
N GLN A 229 10.02 -100.91 -139.33
CA GLN A 229 10.69 -101.19 -140.61
C GLN A 229 10.83 -102.70 -140.90
N LYS A 230 11.01 -103.53 -139.86
CA LYS A 230 10.97 -104.99 -139.97
C LYS A 230 9.58 -105.50 -140.38
N LEU A 231 8.51 -105.00 -139.74
CA LEU A 231 7.12 -105.35 -140.09
C LEU A 231 6.72 -104.85 -141.49
N GLU A 232 7.19 -103.68 -141.91
CA GLU A 232 6.98 -103.16 -143.27
C GLU A 232 7.74 -103.97 -144.35
N SER A 233 8.90 -104.57 -144.00
CA SER A 233 9.62 -105.52 -144.88
C SER A 233 9.00 -106.93 -144.89
N GLN A 234 8.27 -107.31 -143.84
CA GLN A 234 7.53 -108.57 -143.76
C GLN A 234 6.23 -108.55 -144.59
N ILE A 235 5.58 -107.39 -144.72
CA ILE A 235 4.32 -107.21 -145.49
C ILE A 235 4.57 -107.23 -147.01
N PHE A 236 5.78 -106.92 -147.48
CA PHE A 236 6.16 -107.01 -148.91
C PHE A 236 6.47 -108.45 -149.38
N LEU A 237 6.68 -109.40 -148.45
CA LEU A 237 6.96 -110.81 -148.76
C LEU A 237 5.69 -111.68 -148.87
N ASP A 238 4.56 -111.24 -148.32
CA ASP A 238 3.30 -112.02 -148.29
C ASP A 238 2.33 -111.72 -149.45
N MET A 239 2.71 -110.90 -150.44
CA MET A 239 1.85 -110.49 -151.56
C MET A 239 2.28 -110.98 -152.96
N LEU A 240 3.16 -111.99 -153.05
CA LEU A 240 3.56 -112.62 -154.32
C LEU A 240 3.63 -114.16 -154.19
N GLY A 241 2.66 -114.88 -154.77
CA GLY A 241 2.87 -116.29 -155.18
C GLY A 241 1.83 -117.34 -154.76
N GLN A 242 0.58 -117.22 -155.21
CA GLN A 242 -0.33 -118.37 -155.41
C GLN A 242 0.22 -119.33 -156.49
N ARG A 243 0.06 -120.66 -156.33
CA ARG A 243 -0.71 -121.59 -157.22
C ARG A 243 -0.25 -123.07 -157.18
N LEU A 244 -1.19 -123.92 -156.76
CA LEU A 244 -1.69 -125.20 -157.32
C LEU A 244 -0.81 -126.16 -158.19
N TYR A 245 -0.84 -127.42 -157.73
CA TYR A 245 -0.86 -128.77 -158.35
C TYR A 245 0.42 -129.52 -158.84
N ASP A 246 0.61 -130.68 -158.17
CA ASP A 246 1.00 -132.05 -158.60
C ASP A 246 2.18 -132.29 -159.58
N ASN A 247 3.19 -133.06 -159.16
CA ASN A 247 3.21 -134.54 -159.26
C ASN A 247 4.53 -135.15 -158.71
N ARG A 248 4.41 -136.34 -158.10
CA ARG A 248 5.42 -137.38 -157.76
C ARG A 248 6.83 -137.27 -158.39
N ASP A 249 7.93 -137.68 -157.78
CA ASP A 249 8.19 -138.52 -156.60
C ASP A 249 9.66 -138.33 -156.15
N ILE A 250 9.90 -138.42 -154.84
CA ILE A 250 11.16 -138.84 -154.17
C ILE A 250 12.35 -137.84 -154.11
N MET A 251 12.35 -136.70 -154.81
CA MET A 251 13.41 -135.69 -154.67
C MET A 251 13.03 -134.43 -153.86
N GLU A 252 11.75 -134.15 -153.66
CA GLU A 252 11.26 -132.96 -152.94
C GLU A 252 11.29 -133.08 -151.40
N ILE A 253 11.33 -134.30 -150.85
CA ILE A 253 11.40 -134.52 -149.40
C ILE A 253 12.73 -134.04 -148.80
N LYS A 254 13.84 -134.10 -149.54
CA LYS A 254 15.17 -133.66 -149.06
C LYS A 254 15.43 -132.15 -149.17
N GLU A 255 14.60 -131.43 -149.92
CA GLU A 255 14.70 -129.96 -150.09
C GLU A 255 13.64 -129.23 -149.25
N SER A 256 12.50 -129.88 -148.94
CA SER A 256 11.52 -129.39 -147.97
C SER A 256 12.01 -129.54 -146.52
N GLU A 257 12.80 -130.57 -146.21
CA GLU A 257 13.48 -130.72 -144.93
C GLU A 257 14.47 -129.56 -144.67
N ARG A 258 15.27 -129.15 -145.67
CA ARG A 258 16.19 -128.00 -145.53
C ARG A 258 15.47 -126.65 -145.38
N ARG A 259 14.30 -126.45 -146.01
CA ARG A 259 13.49 -125.23 -145.85
C ARG A 259 12.74 -125.18 -144.52
N ALA A 260 12.22 -126.31 -144.04
CA ALA A 260 11.64 -126.39 -142.71
C ALA A 260 12.70 -126.15 -141.63
N HIS A 261 13.93 -126.64 -141.82
CA HIS A 261 15.03 -126.45 -140.89
C HIS A 261 15.46 -124.98 -140.77
N SER A 262 15.50 -124.23 -141.89
CA SER A 262 15.86 -122.80 -141.84
C SER A 262 14.74 -121.92 -141.27
N GLN A 263 13.47 -122.25 -141.51
CA GLN A 263 12.33 -121.56 -140.89
C GLN A 263 12.25 -121.85 -139.39
N ALA A 264 12.53 -123.09 -138.98
CA ALA A 264 12.68 -123.45 -137.56
C ALA A 264 13.86 -122.71 -136.91
N GLU A 265 14.99 -122.54 -137.61
CA GLU A 265 16.16 -121.80 -137.10
C GLU A 265 15.88 -120.29 -136.93
N VAL A 266 15.10 -119.66 -137.82
CA VAL A 266 14.66 -118.26 -137.65
C VAL A 266 13.69 -118.10 -136.48
N LEU A 267 12.77 -119.04 -136.29
CA LEU A 267 11.87 -119.05 -135.14
C LEU A 267 12.61 -119.38 -133.83
N GLN A 268 13.62 -120.25 -133.87
CA GLN A 268 14.49 -120.58 -132.74
C GLN A 268 15.36 -119.39 -132.32
N ASN A 269 15.80 -118.55 -133.27
CA ASN A 269 16.51 -117.32 -132.97
C ASN A 269 15.57 -116.17 -132.52
N ALA A 270 14.29 -116.18 -132.89
CA ALA A 270 13.30 -115.18 -132.46
C ALA A 270 12.67 -115.50 -131.10
N PHE A 271 12.51 -116.79 -130.79
CA PHE A 271 12.19 -117.35 -129.49
C PHE A 271 13.44 -117.91 -128.81
N ASP A 272 14.59 -117.26 -129.01
CA ASP A 272 15.75 -117.54 -128.17
C ASP A 272 15.30 -117.32 -126.72
N GLU A 273 15.04 -118.41 -126.01
CA GLU A 273 14.51 -118.41 -124.64
C GLU A 273 15.38 -117.51 -123.77
N HIS A 274 16.69 -117.49 -124.04
CA HIS A 274 17.64 -116.65 -123.35
C HIS A 274 17.37 -115.15 -123.57
N GLY A 275 17.02 -114.71 -124.78
CA GLY A 275 16.72 -113.31 -125.10
C GLY A 275 15.39 -112.79 -124.54
N LEU A 276 14.39 -113.67 -124.36
CA LEU A 276 13.14 -113.33 -123.66
C LEU A 276 13.33 -113.32 -122.15
N GLU A 277 14.05 -114.32 -121.61
CA GLU A 277 14.37 -114.41 -120.19
C GLU A 277 15.21 -113.21 -119.73
N LEU A 278 16.18 -112.76 -120.53
CA LEU A 278 16.97 -111.55 -120.26
C LEU A 278 16.10 -110.27 -120.22
N ARG A 279 15.11 -110.14 -121.11
CA ARG A 279 14.21 -108.98 -121.11
C ARG A 279 13.24 -108.98 -119.92
N ILE A 280 12.75 -110.14 -119.53
CA ILE A 280 11.91 -110.29 -118.32
C ILE A 280 12.73 -110.02 -117.07
N LYS A 281 13.97 -110.52 -117.00
CA LYS A 281 14.91 -110.20 -115.90
C LYS A 281 15.17 -108.71 -115.83
N ALA A 282 15.48 -108.04 -116.94
CA ALA A 282 15.66 -106.60 -116.97
C ALA A 282 14.40 -105.82 -116.55
N ALA A 283 13.21 -106.24 -116.99
CA ALA A 283 11.95 -105.61 -116.58
C ALA A 283 11.69 -105.79 -115.07
N ASN A 284 11.86 -107.01 -114.54
CA ASN A 284 11.71 -107.30 -113.12
C ASN A 284 12.76 -106.56 -112.26
N GLU A 285 14.00 -106.45 -112.74
CA GLU A 285 15.04 -105.65 -112.09
C GLU A 285 14.65 -104.17 -112.07
N THR A 286 14.12 -103.62 -113.16
CA THR A 286 13.65 -102.22 -113.17
C THR A 286 12.41 -101.99 -112.31
N GLU A 287 11.49 -102.96 -112.23
CA GLU A 287 10.32 -102.89 -111.36
C GLU A 287 10.73 -102.96 -109.89
N ALA A 288 11.64 -103.87 -109.53
CA ALA A 288 12.21 -103.97 -108.20
C ALA A 288 12.92 -102.66 -107.81
N MET A 289 13.67 -102.05 -108.73
CA MET A 289 14.31 -100.74 -108.51
C MET A 289 13.27 -99.62 -108.30
N CYS A 290 12.17 -99.61 -109.05
CA CYS A 290 11.08 -98.64 -108.87
C CYS A 290 10.33 -98.83 -107.55
N GLN A 291 10.05 -100.08 -107.17
CA GLN A 291 9.41 -100.41 -105.88
C GLN A 291 10.30 -100.03 -104.70
N GLN A 292 11.61 -100.25 -104.80
CA GLN A 292 12.55 -99.81 -103.78
C GLN A 292 12.54 -98.28 -103.64
N ARG A 293 12.60 -97.54 -104.74
CA ARG A 293 12.53 -96.06 -104.72
C ARG A 293 11.21 -95.54 -104.14
N LEU A 294 10.10 -96.22 -104.42
CA LEU A 294 8.81 -95.87 -103.83
C LEU A 294 8.82 -96.11 -102.32
N ALA A 295 9.33 -97.25 -101.87
CA ALA A 295 9.47 -97.55 -100.45
C ALA A 295 10.40 -96.56 -99.73
N ASP A 296 11.50 -96.15 -100.37
CA ASP A 296 12.43 -95.14 -99.84
C ASP A 296 11.74 -93.77 -99.72
N ALA A 297 10.96 -93.37 -100.73
CA ALA A 297 10.21 -92.10 -100.71
C ALA A 297 9.05 -92.11 -99.69
N GLU A 298 8.35 -93.23 -99.54
CA GLU A 298 7.31 -93.41 -98.51
C GLU A 298 7.92 -93.34 -97.10
N ALA A 299 9.10 -93.93 -96.90
CA ALA A 299 9.83 -93.82 -95.64
C ALA A 299 10.28 -92.38 -95.35
N GLU A 300 10.73 -91.63 -96.37
CA GLU A 300 11.12 -90.22 -96.23
C GLU A 300 9.91 -89.33 -95.88
N ILE A 301 8.75 -89.56 -96.52
CA ILE A 301 7.51 -88.84 -96.18
C ILE A 301 7.11 -89.12 -94.73
N ALA A 302 7.18 -90.37 -94.28
CA ALA A 302 6.86 -90.73 -92.91
C ALA A 302 7.80 -90.05 -91.90
N ASP A 303 9.11 -89.96 -92.19
CA ASP A 303 10.09 -89.25 -91.36
C ASP A 303 9.82 -87.73 -91.32
N LEU A 304 9.50 -87.11 -92.46
CA LEU A 304 9.15 -85.69 -92.51
C LEU A 304 7.85 -85.36 -91.77
N MET A 305 6.84 -86.23 -91.85
CA MET A 305 5.61 -86.08 -91.08
C MET A 305 5.89 -86.17 -89.58
N ALA A 306 6.70 -87.14 -89.14
CA ALA A 306 7.08 -87.27 -87.73
C ALA A 306 7.82 -86.02 -87.22
N LYS A 307 8.73 -85.44 -88.03
CA LYS A 307 9.45 -84.19 -87.70
C LYS A 307 8.54 -82.97 -87.69
N PHE A 308 7.53 -82.92 -88.56
CA PHE A 308 6.52 -81.85 -88.55
C PHE A 308 5.68 -81.93 -87.28
N ASP A 309 5.18 -83.11 -86.93
CA ASP A 309 4.39 -83.34 -85.71
C ASP A 309 5.21 -83.07 -84.43
N GLU A 310 6.52 -83.31 -84.46
CA GLU A 310 7.45 -82.89 -83.39
C GLU A 310 7.58 -81.36 -83.32
N SER A 311 7.81 -80.69 -84.45
CA SER A 311 7.90 -79.22 -84.47
C SER A 311 6.59 -78.52 -84.10
N GLU A 312 5.43 -79.10 -84.43
CA GLU A 312 4.12 -78.55 -84.06
C GLU A 312 3.92 -78.66 -82.54
N ARG A 313 4.31 -79.79 -81.94
CA ARG A 313 4.33 -79.96 -80.48
C ARG A 313 5.25 -78.94 -79.81
N ASP A 314 6.47 -78.75 -80.32
CA ASP A 314 7.40 -77.74 -79.78
C ASP A 314 6.81 -76.31 -79.82
N VAL A 315 6.13 -75.95 -80.90
CA VAL A 315 5.48 -74.63 -81.03
C VAL A 315 4.35 -74.47 -80.01
N LEU A 316 3.56 -75.51 -79.77
CA LEU A 316 2.51 -75.50 -78.75
C LEU A 316 3.10 -75.36 -77.34
N GLU A 317 4.16 -76.10 -77.04
CA GLU A 317 4.86 -76.03 -75.75
C GLU A 317 5.45 -74.63 -75.51
N LEU A 318 6.12 -74.05 -76.52
CA LEU A 318 6.66 -72.69 -76.43
C LEU A 318 5.55 -71.63 -76.31
N SER A 319 4.44 -71.80 -77.04
CA SER A 319 3.30 -70.88 -76.95
C SER A 319 2.66 -70.91 -75.57
N GLU A 320 2.55 -72.08 -74.95
CA GLU A 320 2.04 -72.20 -73.59
C GLU A 320 3.03 -71.64 -72.56
N ALA A 321 4.33 -71.87 -72.75
CA ALA A 321 5.36 -71.26 -71.91
C ALA A 321 5.32 -69.72 -71.95
N ILE A 322 5.09 -69.13 -73.14
CA ILE A 322 4.92 -67.68 -73.29
C ILE A 322 3.70 -67.20 -72.50
N LYS A 323 2.54 -67.85 -72.63
CA LYS A 323 1.33 -67.47 -71.88
C LYS A 323 1.53 -67.53 -70.36
N ILE A 324 2.24 -68.55 -69.88
CA ILE A 324 2.59 -68.67 -68.45
C ILE A 324 3.44 -67.47 -68.03
N LYS A 325 4.44 -67.09 -68.84
CA LYS A 325 5.30 -65.92 -68.56
C LYS A 325 4.57 -64.59 -68.66
N ASP A 326 3.62 -64.45 -69.57
CA ASP A 326 2.76 -63.26 -69.64
C ASP A 326 1.88 -63.15 -68.39
N GLY A 327 1.31 -64.25 -67.91
CA GLY A 327 0.56 -64.27 -66.64
C GLY A 327 1.42 -63.95 -65.42
N GLU A 328 2.66 -64.45 -65.36
CA GLU A 328 3.62 -64.06 -64.31
C GLU A 328 3.94 -62.56 -64.37
N ALA A 329 4.14 -62.00 -65.57
CA ALA A 329 4.41 -60.58 -65.76
C ALA A 329 3.23 -59.69 -65.33
N GLU A 330 2.00 -60.08 -65.65
CA GLU A 330 0.78 -59.41 -65.17
C GLU A 330 0.68 -59.45 -63.64
N SER A 331 1.01 -60.59 -63.02
CA SER A 331 1.06 -60.71 -61.56
C SER A 331 2.08 -59.73 -60.97
N TYR A 332 3.29 -59.66 -61.53
CA TYR A 332 4.32 -58.73 -61.06
C TYR A 332 3.93 -57.26 -61.24
N ILE A 333 3.23 -56.90 -62.32
CA ILE A 333 2.71 -55.55 -62.50
C ILE A 333 1.72 -55.22 -61.39
N SER A 334 0.79 -56.13 -61.06
CA SER A 334 -0.17 -55.92 -59.97
C SER A 334 0.48 -55.77 -58.60
N GLU A 335 1.56 -56.52 -58.34
CA GLU A 335 2.36 -56.39 -57.11
C GLU A 335 3.08 -55.04 -57.04
N ILE A 336 3.69 -54.60 -58.15
CA ILE A 336 4.36 -53.30 -58.24
C ILE A 336 3.36 -52.16 -58.03
N GLU A 337 2.17 -52.23 -58.62
CA GLU A 337 1.11 -51.24 -58.41
C GLU A 337 0.64 -51.19 -56.96
N THR A 338 0.48 -52.36 -56.33
CA THR A 338 0.10 -52.46 -54.91
C THR A 338 1.17 -51.86 -53.99
N ILE A 339 2.44 -52.16 -54.26
CA ILE A 339 3.58 -51.58 -53.52
C ILE A 339 3.67 -50.07 -53.77
N GLY A 340 3.45 -49.63 -55.00
CA GLY A 340 3.42 -48.22 -55.39
C GLY A 340 2.39 -47.43 -54.59
N GLN A 341 1.15 -47.93 -54.52
CA GLN A 341 0.09 -47.31 -53.74
C GLN A 341 0.44 -47.24 -52.25
N ALA A 342 0.94 -48.34 -51.66
CA ALA A 342 1.35 -48.36 -50.26
C ALA A 342 2.48 -47.35 -49.97
N TYR A 343 3.40 -47.16 -50.91
CA TYR A 343 4.47 -46.16 -50.78
C TYR A 343 3.94 -44.73 -50.89
N GLU A 344 3.01 -44.45 -51.82
CA GLU A 344 2.36 -43.14 -51.95
C GLU A 344 1.56 -42.78 -50.70
N ASP A 345 0.82 -43.74 -50.13
CA ASP A 345 0.07 -43.55 -48.89
C ASP A 345 1.02 -43.25 -47.72
N MET A 346 2.11 -44.02 -47.59
CA MET A 346 3.15 -43.77 -46.58
C MET A 346 3.82 -42.39 -46.77
N GLN A 347 4.10 -41.99 -48.01
CA GLN A 347 4.67 -40.69 -48.32
C GLN A 347 3.72 -39.55 -47.92
N THR A 348 2.43 -39.71 -48.18
CA THR A 348 1.39 -38.75 -47.78
C THR A 348 1.29 -38.66 -46.25
N GLN A 349 1.32 -39.79 -45.56
CA GLN A 349 1.34 -39.83 -44.09
C GLN A 349 2.58 -39.12 -43.52
N ASN A 350 3.76 -39.35 -44.10
CA ASN A 350 5.00 -38.68 -43.69
C ASN A 350 4.94 -37.17 -43.93
N GLN A 351 4.36 -36.70 -45.04
CA GLN A 351 4.15 -35.27 -45.28
C GLN A 351 3.23 -34.65 -44.23
N HIS A 352 2.15 -35.35 -43.87
CA HIS A 352 1.24 -34.88 -42.82
C HIS A 352 1.93 -34.83 -41.45
N LEU A 353 2.73 -35.83 -41.08
CA LEU A 353 3.50 -35.82 -39.84
C LEU A 353 4.52 -34.68 -39.81
N LEU A 354 5.22 -34.43 -40.93
CA LEU A 354 6.13 -33.29 -41.06
C LEU A 354 5.40 -31.96 -40.86
N GLN A 355 4.22 -31.81 -41.46
CA GLN A 355 3.40 -30.61 -41.28
C GLN A 355 2.96 -30.42 -39.83
N GLN A 356 2.54 -31.49 -39.14
CA GLN A 356 2.22 -31.42 -37.71
C GLN A 356 3.42 -31.01 -36.85
N VAL A 357 4.62 -31.51 -37.15
CA VAL A 357 5.84 -31.09 -36.45
C VAL A 357 6.12 -29.61 -36.68
N MET A 358 5.99 -29.12 -37.92
CA MET A 358 6.15 -27.70 -38.23
C MET A 358 5.14 -26.82 -37.49
N GLU A 359 3.87 -27.22 -37.45
CA GLU A 359 2.81 -26.49 -36.74
C GLU A 359 3.06 -26.44 -35.22
N ARG A 360 3.56 -27.55 -34.64
CA ARG A 360 3.97 -27.59 -33.24
C ARG A 360 5.18 -26.71 -32.97
N ASP A 361 6.16 -26.69 -33.87
CA ASP A 361 7.34 -25.81 -33.75
C ASP A 361 6.94 -24.33 -33.82
N ASP A 362 6.04 -23.95 -34.73
CA ASP A 362 5.49 -22.60 -34.83
C ASP A 362 4.74 -22.19 -33.55
N TYR A 363 3.97 -23.12 -32.96
CA TYR A 363 3.30 -22.89 -31.68
C TYR A 363 4.31 -22.72 -30.54
N ASN A 364 5.34 -23.56 -30.47
CA ASN A 364 6.41 -23.44 -29.49
C ASN A 364 7.16 -22.10 -29.61
N ILE A 365 7.45 -21.64 -30.83
CA ILE A 365 8.08 -20.33 -31.08
C ILE A 365 7.19 -19.20 -30.54
N LYS A 366 5.86 -19.26 -30.77
CA LYS A 366 4.91 -18.27 -30.23
C LYS A 366 4.91 -18.27 -28.70
N LEU A 367 4.81 -19.44 -28.06
CA LEU A 367 4.84 -19.58 -26.61
C LEU A 367 6.14 -19.05 -25.99
N VAL A 368 7.28 -19.34 -26.61
CA VAL A 368 8.59 -18.83 -26.14
C VAL A 368 8.65 -17.31 -26.29
N SER A 369 8.17 -16.75 -27.40
CA SER A 369 8.09 -15.31 -27.63
C SER A 369 7.22 -14.61 -26.58
N GLU A 370 6.04 -15.16 -26.29
CA GLU A 370 5.14 -14.65 -25.25
C GLU A 370 5.76 -14.78 -23.85
N SER A 371 6.41 -15.91 -23.54
CA SER A 371 7.13 -16.12 -22.28
C SER A 371 8.23 -15.08 -22.08
N VAL A 372 9.00 -14.77 -23.13
CA VAL A 372 10.04 -13.72 -23.09
C VAL A 372 9.42 -12.34 -22.87
N LYS A 373 8.35 -12.00 -23.60
CA LYS A 373 7.63 -10.73 -23.41
C LYS A 373 7.10 -10.60 -21.98
N MET A 374 6.49 -11.64 -21.44
CA MET A 374 6.00 -11.67 -20.06
C MET A 374 7.14 -11.54 -19.03
N LYS A 375 8.28 -12.21 -19.25
CA LYS A 375 9.45 -12.04 -18.37
C LYS A 375 9.99 -10.61 -18.42
N GLN A 376 10.02 -9.98 -19.60
CA GLN A 376 10.48 -8.61 -19.75
C GLN A 376 9.52 -7.60 -19.09
N SER A 377 8.20 -7.78 -19.25
CA SER A 377 7.20 -6.92 -18.58
C SER A 377 7.25 -7.09 -17.06
N HIS A 378 7.35 -8.33 -16.56
CA HIS A 378 7.51 -8.62 -15.15
C HIS A 378 8.78 -7.98 -14.56
N ALA A 379 9.91 -8.05 -15.26
CA ALA A 379 11.15 -7.40 -14.83
C ALA A 379 11.01 -5.87 -14.74
N SER A 380 10.34 -5.25 -15.72
CA SER A 380 10.04 -3.81 -15.69
C SER A 380 9.14 -3.44 -14.51
N LEU A 381 8.05 -4.17 -14.28
CA LEU A 381 7.14 -3.95 -13.16
C LEU A 381 7.83 -4.16 -11.81
N LEU A 382 8.72 -5.15 -11.70
CA LEU A 382 9.49 -5.37 -10.48
C LEU A 382 10.44 -4.19 -10.18
N SER A 383 11.09 -3.64 -11.22
CA SER A 383 11.94 -2.44 -11.08
C SER A 383 11.12 -1.21 -10.67
N GLU A 384 9.92 -1.03 -11.23
CA GLU A 384 9.01 0.05 -10.85
C GLU A 384 8.54 -0.10 -9.40
N LYS A 385 8.13 -1.31 -8.99
CA LYS A 385 7.77 -1.63 -7.60
C LYS A 385 8.90 -1.28 -6.64
N GLN A 386 10.13 -1.70 -6.92
CA GLN A 386 11.29 -1.38 -6.08
C GLN A 386 11.55 0.13 -5.99
N THR A 387 11.27 0.87 -7.05
CA THR A 387 11.40 2.33 -7.08
C THR A 387 10.33 2.99 -6.21
N LEU A 388 9.08 2.53 -6.32
CA LEU A 388 7.97 2.98 -5.47
C LEU A 388 8.20 2.65 -3.99
N ASP A 389 8.70 1.45 -3.67
CA ASP A 389 9.05 1.06 -2.29
C ASP A 389 10.11 1.99 -1.70
N LYS A 390 11.13 2.37 -2.49
CA LYS A 390 12.14 3.36 -2.07
C LYS A 390 11.52 4.74 -1.83
N GLN A 391 10.63 5.20 -2.71
CA GLN A 391 9.93 6.48 -2.53
C GLN A 391 9.05 6.46 -1.27
N LEU A 392 8.33 5.36 -1.04
CA LEU A 392 7.48 5.19 0.14
C LEU A 392 8.33 5.18 1.43
N HIS A 393 9.49 4.52 1.42
CA HIS A 393 10.40 4.55 2.56
C HIS A 393 10.94 5.96 2.85
N GLN A 394 11.27 6.73 1.81
CA GLN A 394 11.69 8.13 1.95
C GLN A 394 10.57 9.00 2.54
N VAL A 395 9.34 8.87 2.04
CA VAL A 395 8.18 9.59 2.57
C VAL A 395 7.92 9.21 4.02
N ASN A 396 7.96 7.93 4.36
CA ASN A 396 7.79 7.47 5.75
C ASN A 396 8.86 8.03 6.69
N THR A 397 10.11 8.09 6.23
CA THR A 397 11.22 8.70 7.00
C THR A 397 10.96 10.20 7.22
N ALA A 398 10.53 10.92 6.17
CA ALA A 398 10.18 12.33 6.27
C ALA A 398 8.99 12.57 7.22
N VAL A 399 7.94 11.75 7.13
CA VAL A 399 6.79 11.78 8.04
C VAL A 399 7.22 11.53 9.48
N GLY A 400 8.10 10.56 9.71
CA GLY A 400 8.68 10.29 11.04
C GLY A 400 9.39 11.53 11.60
N SER A 401 10.24 12.18 10.79
CA SER A 401 10.94 13.41 11.20
C SER A 401 9.99 14.57 11.52
N LEU A 402 8.91 14.72 10.74
CA LEU A 402 7.90 15.75 10.96
C LEU A 402 7.11 15.47 12.24
N LYS A 403 6.75 14.21 12.52
CA LYS A 403 6.08 13.81 13.77
C LYS A 403 6.95 14.15 14.98
N SER A 404 8.25 13.85 14.95
CA SER A 404 9.18 14.20 16.03
C SER A 404 9.28 15.72 16.23
N ARG A 405 9.31 16.50 15.15
CA ARG A 405 9.31 17.97 15.23
C ARG A 405 8.03 18.53 15.83
N ILE A 406 6.87 17.99 15.44
CA ILE A 406 5.57 18.39 15.99
C ILE A 406 5.54 18.11 17.50
N ALA A 407 5.86 16.88 17.93
CA ALA A 407 5.90 16.51 19.34
C ALA A 407 6.83 17.42 20.17
N HIS A 408 8.02 17.73 19.63
CA HIS A 408 8.93 18.66 20.28
C HIS A 408 8.37 20.08 20.38
N SER A 409 7.70 20.58 19.33
CA SER A 409 7.07 21.90 19.35
C SER A 409 5.88 21.97 20.33
N GLU A 410 5.11 20.88 20.43
CA GLU A 410 4.00 20.76 21.40
C GLU A 410 4.53 20.77 22.84
N GLU A 411 5.63 20.07 23.11
CA GLU A 411 6.28 20.07 24.42
C GLU A 411 6.80 21.47 24.80
N GLN A 412 7.45 22.17 23.87
CA GLN A 412 7.87 23.56 24.09
C GLN A 412 6.67 24.50 24.33
N MET A 413 5.60 24.36 23.55
CA MET A 413 4.39 25.16 23.71
C MET A 413 3.75 24.90 25.09
N ASN A 414 3.65 23.64 25.51
CA ASN A 414 3.13 23.28 26.83
C ASN A 414 3.98 23.87 27.96
N ALA A 415 5.31 23.87 27.81
CA ALA A 415 6.22 24.52 28.77
C ALA A 415 5.99 26.04 28.84
N CYS A 416 5.85 26.71 27.70
CA CYS A 416 5.53 28.14 27.64
C CYS A 416 4.17 28.46 28.29
N VAL A 417 3.15 27.65 28.01
CA VAL A 417 1.81 27.79 28.62
C VAL A 417 1.88 27.59 30.13
N ALA A 418 2.59 26.56 30.61
CA ALA A 418 2.78 26.32 32.04
C ALA A 418 3.50 27.50 32.73
N HIS A 419 4.52 28.06 32.08
CA HIS A 419 5.21 29.24 32.58
C HIS A 419 4.29 30.47 32.65
N ALA A 420 3.50 30.71 31.59
CA ALA A 420 2.53 31.80 31.56
C ALA A 420 1.47 31.65 32.68
N LEU A 421 0.92 30.45 32.89
CA LEU A 421 -0.03 30.17 33.96
C LEU A 421 0.58 30.44 35.35
N LYS A 422 1.82 30.01 35.57
CA LYS A 422 2.52 30.27 36.83
C LYS A 422 2.70 31.77 37.08
N SER A 423 3.15 32.52 36.07
CA SER A 423 3.28 33.98 36.15
C SER A 423 1.95 34.65 36.45
N THR A 424 0.85 34.24 35.80
CA THR A 424 -0.48 34.81 36.07
C THR A 424 -0.97 34.52 37.48
N GLU A 425 -0.63 33.36 38.05
CA GLU A 425 -0.98 33.04 39.43
C GLU A 425 -0.15 33.87 40.43
N GLU A 426 1.15 34.07 40.16
CA GLU A 426 2.01 34.97 40.92
C GLU A 426 1.47 36.42 40.87
N ASP A 427 1.07 36.92 39.70
CA ASP A 427 0.45 38.24 39.53
C ASP A 427 -0.87 38.35 40.30
N ARG A 428 -1.69 37.29 40.29
CA ARG A 428 -2.94 37.22 41.06
C ARG A 428 -2.67 37.29 42.57
N HIS A 429 -1.65 36.59 43.05
CA HIS A 429 -1.22 36.65 44.45
C HIS A 429 -0.73 38.06 44.82
N LEU A 430 0.09 38.68 43.96
CA LEU A 430 0.56 40.05 44.18
C LEU A 430 -0.60 41.05 44.22
N ALA A 431 -1.59 40.92 43.32
CA ALA A 431 -2.78 41.76 43.31
C ALA A 431 -3.60 41.63 44.59
N VAL A 432 -3.81 40.40 45.09
CA VAL A 432 -4.51 40.16 46.37
C VAL A 432 -3.74 40.77 47.54
N ASN A 433 -2.42 40.57 47.60
CA ASN A 433 -1.58 41.12 48.67
C ASN A 433 -1.58 42.67 48.65
N LEU A 434 -1.52 43.26 47.46
CA LEU A 434 -1.62 44.72 47.29
C LEU A 434 -2.97 45.24 47.79
N GLU A 435 -4.06 44.55 47.49
CA GLU A 435 -5.39 44.96 47.94
C GLU A 435 -5.55 44.80 49.47
N SER A 436 -5.00 43.74 50.06
CA SER A 436 -4.91 43.59 51.53
C SER A 436 -4.12 44.73 52.15
N SER A 437 -2.95 45.06 51.60
CA SER A 437 -2.09 46.14 52.10
C SER A 437 -2.78 47.51 51.99
N LYS A 438 -3.54 47.76 50.91
CA LYS A 438 -4.35 48.98 50.77
C LYS A 438 -5.48 49.05 51.80
N LEU A 439 -6.14 47.92 52.08
CA LEU A 439 -7.19 47.86 53.09
C LEU A 439 -6.62 48.14 54.49
N GLU A 440 -5.48 47.53 54.82
CA GLU A 440 -4.73 47.80 56.06
C GLU A 440 -4.33 49.27 56.16
N LEU A 441 -3.79 49.85 55.09
CA LEU A 441 -3.45 51.28 55.02
C LEU A 441 -4.68 52.17 55.24
N SER A 442 -5.82 51.85 54.60
CA SER A 442 -7.06 52.60 54.79
C SER A 442 -7.57 52.51 56.23
N ASN A 443 -7.45 51.35 56.87
CA ASN A 443 -7.82 51.17 58.27
C ASN A 443 -6.89 51.94 59.20
N ALA A 444 -5.58 51.90 58.97
CA ALA A 444 -4.59 52.69 59.69
C ALA A 444 -4.82 54.21 59.52
N ASP A 445 -5.19 54.66 58.32
CA ASP A 445 -5.51 56.08 58.07
C ASP A 445 -6.79 56.52 58.81
N LYS A 446 -7.82 55.67 58.85
CA LYS A 446 -9.03 55.90 59.68
C LYS A 446 -8.68 55.96 61.17
N GLU A 447 -7.85 55.05 61.65
CA GLU A 447 -7.39 55.02 63.04
C GLU A 447 -6.56 56.28 63.38
N LEU A 448 -5.63 56.66 62.51
CA LEU A 448 -4.84 57.89 62.63
C LEU A 448 -5.76 59.13 62.68
N LYS A 449 -6.80 59.18 61.84
CA LYS A 449 -7.80 60.26 61.86
C LYS A 449 -8.59 60.30 63.17
N CYS A 450 -8.98 59.14 63.70
CA CYS A 450 -9.62 59.02 65.00
C CYS A 450 -8.68 59.52 66.13
N LEU A 451 -7.43 59.04 66.16
CA LEU A 451 -6.42 59.47 67.12
C LEU A 451 -6.14 60.97 67.04
N LYS A 452 -6.07 61.56 65.85
CA LYS A 452 -5.95 63.01 65.67
C LYS A 452 -7.15 63.78 66.25
N SER A 453 -8.37 63.27 66.04
CA SER A 453 -9.58 63.88 66.62
C SER A 453 -9.60 63.79 68.15
N LEU A 454 -9.17 62.66 68.71
CA LEU A 454 -9.00 62.44 70.14
C LEU A 454 -7.93 63.38 70.72
N LEU A 455 -6.77 63.48 70.07
CA LEU A 455 -5.70 64.41 70.45
C LEU A 455 -6.20 65.85 70.46
N SER A 456 -6.88 66.30 69.40
CA SER A 456 -7.45 67.66 69.35
C SER A 456 -8.47 67.91 70.48
N SER A 457 -9.31 66.92 70.81
CA SER A 457 -10.24 67.02 71.95
C SER A 457 -9.50 67.09 73.28
N SER A 458 -8.42 66.32 73.44
CA SER A 458 -7.56 66.34 74.63
C SER A 458 -6.76 67.63 74.74
N GLU A 459 -6.28 68.20 73.64
CA GLU A 459 -5.61 69.51 73.59
C GLU A 459 -6.56 70.62 74.01
N LYS A 460 -7.81 70.61 73.53
CA LYS A 460 -8.86 71.55 73.99
C LYS A 460 -9.15 71.41 75.47
N GLU A 461 -9.20 70.18 75.98
CA GLU A 461 -9.37 69.93 77.40
C GLU A 461 -8.15 70.40 78.20
N GLN A 462 -6.93 70.16 77.73
CA GLN A 462 -5.72 70.72 78.36
C GLN A 462 -5.69 72.25 78.34
N ASP A 463 -6.07 72.89 77.24
CA ASP A 463 -6.20 74.34 77.14
C ASP A 463 -7.27 74.88 78.10
N HIS A 464 -8.37 74.14 78.29
CA HIS A 464 -9.42 74.47 79.25
C HIS A 464 -8.93 74.34 80.70
N ILE A 465 -8.24 73.25 81.02
CA ILE A 465 -7.61 73.04 82.32
C ILE A 465 -6.55 74.13 82.58
N ARG A 466 -5.74 74.49 81.57
CA ARG A 466 -4.74 75.56 81.67
C ARG A 466 -5.40 76.89 82.00
N ARG A 467 -6.44 77.30 81.25
CA ARG A 467 -7.20 78.53 81.53
C ARG A 467 -7.80 78.55 82.93
N LYS A 468 -8.39 77.45 83.38
CA LYS A 468 -8.89 77.34 84.77
C LYS A 468 -7.77 77.46 85.81
N THR A 469 -6.59 76.92 85.50
CA THR A 469 -5.43 77.02 86.40
C THR A 469 -4.93 78.47 86.46
N GLU A 470 -4.93 79.18 85.34
CA GLU A 470 -4.62 80.61 85.26
C GLU A 470 -5.64 81.45 86.04
N GLU A 471 -6.94 81.19 85.91
CA GLU A 471 -8.00 81.82 86.73
C GLU A 471 -7.78 81.60 88.22
N ILE A 472 -7.54 80.35 88.64
CA ILE A 472 -7.25 80.02 90.05
C ILE A 472 -5.98 80.74 90.53
N GLN A 473 -4.96 80.88 89.67
CA GLN A 473 -3.73 81.58 90.01
C GLN A 473 -3.98 83.09 90.17
N GLU A 474 -4.81 83.68 89.32
CA GLU A 474 -5.24 85.08 89.42
C GLU A 474 -6.06 85.32 90.69
N ASP A 475 -7.03 84.46 90.99
CA ASP A 475 -7.81 84.52 92.24
C ASP A 475 -6.90 84.42 93.47
N LEU A 476 -5.90 83.54 93.42
CA LEU A 476 -4.94 83.37 94.50
C LEU A 476 -4.01 84.59 94.67
N ASP A 477 -3.65 85.26 93.57
CA ASP A 477 -2.88 86.51 93.61
C ASP A 477 -3.73 87.70 94.06
N ASN A 478 -5.02 87.73 93.74
CA ASN A 478 -6.00 88.68 94.28
C ASN A 478 -6.15 88.50 95.79
N GLU A 479 -6.36 87.27 96.27
CA GLU A 479 -6.38 86.94 97.70
C GLU A 479 -5.07 87.32 98.40
N ARG A 480 -3.91 87.12 97.76
CA ARG A 480 -2.61 87.59 98.29
C ARG A 480 -2.53 89.11 98.37
N ASN A 481 -3.06 89.81 97.37
CA ASN A 481 -3.08 91.28 97.35
C ASN A 481 -4.05 91.84 98.39
N ASP A 482 -5.20 91.22 98.58
CA ASP A 482 -6.15 91.60 99.62
C ASP A 482 -5.58 91.30 101.01
N ARG A 483 -4.87 90.18 101.18
CA ARG A 483 -4.09 89.93 102.40
C ARG A 483 -3.01 91.00 102.62
N LYS A 484 -2.30 91.45 101.59
CA LYS A 484 -1.33 92.56 101.71
C LYS A 484 -2.01 93.86 102.11
N LYS A 485 -3.16 94.21 101.52
CA LYS A 485 -3.93 95.40 101.93
C LYS A 485 -4.36 95.29 103.38
N LEU A 486 -4.83 94.13 103.82
CA LEU A 486 -5.16 93.87 105.22
C LEU A 486 -3.92 93.97 106.13
N ASP A 487 -2.76 93.46 105.71
CA ASP A 487 -1.50 93.60 106.44
C ASP A 487 -1.03 95.08 106.50
N GLU A 488 -1.24 95.86 105.44
CA GLU A 488 -0.98 97.31 105.37
C GLU A 488 -1.93 98.10 106.29
N GLU A 489 -3.23 97.77 106.31
CA GLU A 489 -4.21 98.30 107.25
C GLU A 489 -3.83 97.95 108.70
N LEU A 490 -3.36 96.73 108.95
CA LEU A 490 -2.87 96.27 110.25
C LEU A 490 -1.58 97.00 110.65
N ALA A 491 -0.68 97.29 109.70
CA ALA A 491 0.51 98.10 109.92
C ALA A 491 0.17 99.57 110.21
N GLU A 492 -0.82 100.15 109.52
CA GLU A 492 -1.31 101.51 109.77
C GLU A 492 -2.03 101.61 111.13
N LEU A 493 -2.80 100.59 111.50
CA LEU A 493 -3.40 100.45 112.82
C LEU A 493 -2.32 100.28 113.91
N ASN A 494 -1.27 99.49 113.65
CA ASN A 494 -0.11 99.37 114.52
C ASN A 494 0.66 100.70 114.63
N MET A 495 0.74 101.50 113.56
CA MET A 495 1.36 102.82 113.60
C MET A 495 0.54 103.80 114.46
N LYS A 496 -0.80 103.79 114.35
CA LYS A 496 -1.73 104.51 115.23
C LYS A 496 -1.66 104.00 116.67
N VAL A 497 -1.45 102.70 116.89
CA VAL A 497 -1.20 102.13 118.22
C VAL A 497 0.13 102.65 118.75
N THR A 498 1.22 102.66 117.97
CA THR A 498 2.53 103.19 118.40
C THR A 498 2.54 104.69 118.66
N GLU A 499 1.75 105.50 117.95
CA GLU A 499 1.56 106.93 118.27
C GLU A 499 0.73 107.15 119.56
N LEU A 500 -0.12 106.18 119.94
CA LEU A 500 -0.87 106.17 121.20
C LEU A 500 -0.18 105.38 122.33
N THR A 501 0.97 104.73 122.07
CA THR A 501 1.75 103.93 123.04
C THR A 501 3.20 104.42 123.20
N VAL A 502 3.39 105.74 123.31
CA VAL A 502 4.59 106.38 123.91
C VAL A 502 4.24 107.19 125.16
N GLY A 503 3.12 106.87 125.82
CA GLY A 503 2.88 107.41 127.16
C GLY A 503 1.65 106.82 127.81
N SER A 504 1.85 105.79 128.63
CA SER A 504 0.93 105.30 129.69
C SER A 504 0.63 103.79 129.62
N SER A 505 1.68 102.99 129.85
CA SER A 505 1.57 101.62 130.37
C SER A 505 2.54 101.38 131.55
N GLU A 506 2.78 102.42 132.35
CA GLU A 506 3.17 102.35 133.77
C GLU A 506 1.98 102.69 134.65
N ALA A 507 0.81 102.22 134.22
CA ALA A 507 -0.26 101.93 135.13
C ALA A 507 0.08 100.65 135.90
N ALA A 508 -0.71 100.46 136.93
CA ALA A 508 -1.24 99.15 137.23
C ALA A 508 -0.34 98.17 137.99
N ILE A 509 0.95 97.96 137.68
CA ILE A 509 1.75 97.02 138.52
C ILE A 509 2.11 97.63 139.88
N GLN A 510 2.55 98.90 139.93
CA GLN A 510 2.96 99.51 141.22
C GLN A 510 1.77 99.98 142.08
N LYS A 511 0.67 100.45 141.47
CA LYS A 511 -0.53 100.86 142.22
C LYS A 511 -1.27 99.70 142.89
N LEU A 512 -1.20 98.47 142.35
CA LEU A 512 -1.67 97.27 143.06
C LEU A 512 -0.75 96.86 144.23
N GLN A 513 0.54 97.22 144.19
CA GLN A 513 1.46 96.98 145.31
C GLN A 513 1.24 97.96 146.48
N ASP A 514 0.78 99.19 146.20
CA ASP A 514 0.40 100.15 147.24
C ASP A 514 -0.89 99.72 147.98
N GLU A 515 -1.85 99.10 147.31
CA GLU A 515 -3.10 98.60 147.94
C GLU A 515 -2.89 97.39 148.88
N ILE A 516 -1.86 96.56 148.68
CA ILE A 516 -1.56 95.41 149.56
C ILE A 516 -0.82 95.84 150.84
N LYS A 517 -0.03 96.92 150.78
CA LYS A 517 0.78 97.39 151.91
C LYS A 517 -0.08 98.08 152.98
N ASP A 518 -1.08 98.84 152.57
CA ASP A 518 -1.97 99.57 153.49
C ASP A 518 -2.95 98.64 154.23
N CYS A 519 -3.53 97.65 153.55
CA CYS A 519 -4.41 96.64 154.19
C CYS A 519 -3.69 95.81 155.27
N LYS A 520 -2.39 95.51 155.10
CA LYS A 520 -1.59 94.76 156.10
C LYS A 520 -1.24 95.57 157.35
N SER A 521 -1.29 96.90 157.30
CA SER A 521 -0.97 97.75 158.45
C SER A 521 -2.12 97.82 159.47
N ILE A 522 -3.37 97.82 159.00
CA ILE A 522 -4.59 97.92 159.82
C ILE A 522 -4.78 96.70 160.74
N LEU A 523 -4.28 95.54 160.31
CA LEU A 523 -4.40 94.27 161.05
C LEU A 523 -3.42 94.17 162.24
N LYS A 524 -2.44 95.08 162.36
CA LYS A 524 -1.44 95.05 163.44
C LYS A 524 -1.93 95.74 164.71
N CYS A 525 -1.52 95.23 165.87
CA CYS A 525 -1.88 95.70 167.19
C CYS A 525 -1.28 97.09 167.47
N GLY A 526 -2.11 98.10 167.79
CA GLY A 526 -1.69 99.48 168.05
C GLY A 526 -0.87 99.72 169.33
N VAL A 527 -0.37 98.67 169.98
CA VAL A 527 0.50 98.75 171.18
C VAL A 527 1.93 98.32 170.83
N CYS A 528 2.07 97.31 169.94
CA CYS A 528 3.39 96.82 169.52
C CYS A 528 3.68 97.00 168.04
N PHE A 529 2.69 97.39 167.22
CA PHE A 529 2.77 97.60 165.76
C PHE A 529 3.33 96.43 164.94
N ASP A 530 3.36 95.24 165.53
CA ASP A 530 4.03 94.08 164.97
C ASP A 530 3.07 92.89 164.87
N ARG A 531 2.49 92.48 166.00
CA ARG A 531 1.58 91.33 166.09
C ARG A 531 0.16 91.65 165.62
N PRO A 532 -0.57 90.68 165.04
CA PRO A 532 -1.96 90.87 164.66
C PRO A 532 -2.87 91.10 165.90
N LYS A 533 -4.04 91.66 165.65
CA LYS A 533 -5.10 91.82 166.66
C LYS A 533 -5.77 90.46 166.91
N GLU A 534 -5.72 89.95 168.13
CA GLU A 534 -6.20 88.60 168.50
C GLU A 534 -7.23 88.64 169.64
N VAL A 535 -7.29 89.74 170.40
CA VAL A 535 -8.18 89.89 171.55
C VAL A 535 -8.95 91.19 171.46
N VAL A 536 -10.18 91.18 171.95
CA VAL A 536 -11.04 92.36 172.09
C VAL A 536 -11.36 92.59 173.56
N ILE A 537 -11.35 93.85 173.98
CA ILE A 537 -11.87 94.27 175.28
C ILE A 537 -13.35 94.57 175.11
N VAL A 538 -14.24 93.66 175.52
CA VAL A 538 -15.69 93.74 175.23
C VAL A 538 -16.39 94.97 175.81
N LYS A 539 -15.80 95.66 176.79
CA LYS A 539 -16.36 96.92 177.32
C LYS A 539 -16.19 98.13 176.38
N CYS A 540 -15.16 98.15 175.55
CA CYS A 540 -14.87 99.28 174.66
C CYS A 540 -14.60 98.87 173.19
N PHE A 541 -14.73 97.58 172.89
CA PHE A 541 -14.55 96.95 171.58
C PHE A 541 -13.23 97.25 170.85
N HIS A 542 -12.19 97.74 171.55
CA HIS A 542 -10.85 97.88 170.97
C HIS A 542 -10.12 96.54 170.92
N LEU A 543 -9.44 96.27 169.79
CA LEU A 543 -8.70 95.03 169.53
C LEU A 543 -7.18 95.21 169.61
N PHE A 544 -6.52 94.24 170.22
CA PHE A 544 -5.08 94.21 170.46
C PHE A 544 -4.51 92.79 170.38
N CYS A 545 -3.20 92.65 170.51
CA CYS A 545 -2.53 91.36 170.61
C CYS A 545 -2.74 90.76 172.02
N ASN A 546 -2.94 89.44 172.14
CA ASN A 546 -3.12 88.82 173.46
C ASN A 546 -1.94 89.12 174.42
N PRO A 547 -0.66 88.99 174.01
CA PRO A 547 0.47 89.30 174.89
C PRO A 547 0.45 90.73 175.44
N CYS A 548 -0.05 91.68 174.65
CA CYS A 548 -0.08 93.11 174.98
C CYS A 548 -1.08 93.38 176.12
N ILE A 549 -2.26 92.75 176.06
CA ILE A 549 -3.32 92.92 177.05
C ILE A 549 -3.07 92.07 178.29
N GLN A 550 -2.51 90.88 178.12
CA GLN A 550 -2.15 89.99 179.22
C GLN A 550 -1.08 90.63 180.13
N ARG A 551 -0.06 91.28 179.56
CA ARG A 551 0.94 92.03 180.32
C ARG A 551 0.33 93.17 181.14
N ASN A 552 -0.65 93.91 180.60
CA ASN A 552 -1.34 94.97 181.33
C ASN A 552 -2.17 94.45 182.52
N LEU A 553 -2.76 93.25 182.38
CA LEU A 553 -3.47 92.59 183.46
C LEU A 553 -2.52 92.11 184.57
N GLU A 554 -1.34 91.61 184.22
CA GLU A 554 -0.31 91.16 185.16
C GLU A 554 0.24 92.32 186.00
N ILE A 555 0.53 93.47 185.39
CA ILE A 555 1.00 94.68 186.11
C ILE A 555 -0.14 95.47 186.78
N ARG A 556 -1.36 94.93 186.79
CA ARG A 556 -2.59 95.52 187.37
C ARG A 556 -2.99 96.88 186.79
N HIS A 557 -2.51 97.23 185.61
CA HIS A 557 -2.86 98.48 184.93
C HIS A 557 -4.19 98.31 184.16
N ARG A 558 -5.30 98.28 184.92
CA ARG A 558 -6.66 97.93 184.46
C ARG A 558 -7.37 99.03 183.66
N LYS A 559 -6.70 99.63 182.67
CA LYS A 559 -7.26 100.62 181.74
C LYS A 559 -6.88 100.26 180.29
N CYS A 560 -7.83 100.36 179.37
CA CYS A 560 -7.62 100.06 177.95
C CYS A 560 -6.54 100.99 177.36
N PRO A 561 -5.53 100.48 176.64
CA PRO A 561 -4.49 101.32 176.01
C PRO A 561 -5.03 102.31 174.99
N GLY A 562 -6.14 101.98 174.32
CA GLY A 562 -6.71 102.82 173.26
C GLY A 562 -7.59 103.96 173.77
N CYS A 563 -8.38 103.74 174.83
CA CYS A 563 -9.36 104.73 175.29
C CYS A 563 -9.35 105.00 176.81
N GLY A 564 -8.46 104.37 177.58
CA GLY A 564 -8.33 104.59 179.03
C GLY A 564 -9.45 103.99 179.89
N MET A 565 -10.46 103.36 179.27
CA MET A 565 -11.62 102.78 179.97
C MET A 565 -11.24 101.54 180.77
N ALA A 566 -11.78 101.39 181.97
CA ALA A 566 -11.38 100.32 182.89
C ALA A 566 -11.88 98.93 182.47
N PHE A 567 -11.02 97.89 182.55
CA PHE A 567 -11.37 96.50 182.20
C PHE A 567 -10.68 95.46 183.11
N GLY A 568 -11.31 94.30 183.26
CA GLY A 568 -10.77 93.15 184.01
C GLY A 568 -10.52 91.91 183.13
N GLN A 569 -9.98 90.84 183.72
CA GLN A 569 -9.68 89.57 183.01
C GLN A 569 -10.91 89.01 182.28
N ASN A 570 -12.09 89.10 182.90
CA ASN A 570 -13.36 88.61 182.34
C ASN A 570 -13.84 89.45 181.15
N ASP A 571 -13.30 90.65 180.94
CA ASP A 571 -13.65 91.56 179.86
C ASP A 571 -12.75 91.39 178.61
N VAL A 572 -11.86 90.38 178.60
CA VAL A 572 -10.99 90.07 177.46
C VAL A 572 -11.45 88.78 176.80
N ARG A 573 -11.79 88.86 175.51
CA ARG A 573 -12.21 87.72 174.71
C ARG A 573 -11.30 87.57 173.50
N PHE A 574 -10.96 86.33 173.14
CA PHE A 574 -10.27 86.05 171.89
C PHE A 574 -11.20 86.25 170.71
N VAL A 575 -10.67 86.85 169.65
CA VAL A 575 -11.35 87.05 168.38
C VAL A 575 -10.50 86.39 167.31
N LYS A 576 -11.07 85.41 166.60
CA LYS A 576 -10.46 84.93 165.36
C LYS A 576 -10.79 85.96 164.28
N ILE A 577 -9.77 86.66 163.79
CA ILE A 577 -9.82 87.58 162.64
C ILE A 577 -9.32 86.83 161.41
#